data_AF-A0A2H0Y2S7-F1
#
_entry.id   AF-A0A2H0Y2S7-F1
#
_cell.length_a   1.000
_cell.length_b   1.000
_cell.length_c   1.000
_cell.angle_alpha   90.00
_cell.angle_beta   90.00
_cell.angle_gamma   90.00
#
_symmetry.space_group_name_H-M   'P 1'
#
loop_
_entity.id
_entity.type
_entity.pdbx_description
1 polymer ?
#
loop_
_entity_poly.entity_id
_entity_poly.type
_entity_poly.pdbx_seq_one_letter_code
_entity_poly.pdbx_strand_id
1 'polypeptide(L)'
;MNKSTIIIAGIDEAGRGAWAGPVVAAAVILPTAFNRTPLKDSKQLTPAKRAVLFTKITATCAYGIGYADEKEIDKKGLIKATNLAMQRAVKALKQKPDQLLVDGRDKLNFELPHQTIIRGDVSVPEISAASIVAKVWRDRYMETLHYLHPEYHFDQHKGYGTALHQSKLIEYGHSPLHRESYLPLVRLTQLRLFEEIKFPKKNSSLKTPLLLHICCAPDATVALERLIDQYEVTCFWYNPNLHPRGEHTKRLNQIRKLCKRLKINLVEGEYQPEEWEQVVRGLETEPEQGGRCNKCIEMRLKKTAQLAKNSNVNLFATVLTTSPRKNAGLINRLGEQMAQALQVKYLASDFKKQNGFARSVELSQKYKLYRQDYCGCRYSLLSRQHRSKKVTESKQSAKYKVQSIKYKVQSTKF
;
A
#
# COMPACT_ATOMS: atom_id res chain seq x y z
N MET A 1 -38.78 -42.96 -2.65
CA MET A 1 -38.44 -41.58 -2.25
C MET A 1 -37.26 -41.11 -3.09
N ASN A 2 -37.51 -40.33 -4.15
CA ASN A 2 -36.44 -39.70 -4.92
C ASN A 2 -35.71 -38.72 -3.99
N LYS A 3 -34.44 -38.99 -3.64
CA LYS A 3 -33.60 -38.00 -2.98
C LYS A 3 -33.51 -36.79 -3.92
N SER A 4 -34.17 -35.69 -3.56
CA SER A 4 -34.00 -34.41 -4.25
C SER A 4 -32.50 -34.13 -4.32
N THR A 5 -31.95 -34.10 -5.53
CA THR A 5 -30.51 -33.90 -5.72
C THR A 5 -30.22 -32.44 -5.40
N ILE A 6 -29.41 -32.18 -4.37
CA ILE A 6 -29.05 -30.81 -3.96
C ILE A 6 -28.31 -30.14 -5.13
N ILE A 7 -28.84 -29.03 -5.61
CA ILE A 7 -28.24 -28.23 -6.69
C ILE A 7 -27.25 -27.25 -6.09
N ILE A 8 -25.97 -27.44 -6.42
CA ILE A 8 -24.87 -26.63 -5.89
C ILE A 8 -24.40 -25.67 -6.98
N ALA A 9 -24.28 -24.38 -6.62
CA ALA A 9 -23.58 -23.40 -7.43
C ALA A 9 -22.22 -23.06 -6.81
N GLY A 10 -21.16 -23.13 -7.61
CA GLY A 10 -19.84 -22.61 -7.26
C GLY A 10 -19.72 -21.15 -7.65
N ILE A 11 -19.00 -20.37 -6.85
CA ILE A 11 -18.81 -18.93 -7.03
C ILE A 11 -17.34 -18.57 -6.86
N ASP A 12 -16.81 -17.78 -7.78
CA ASP A 12 -15.48 -17.18 -7.72
C ASP A 12 -15.45 -15.83 -8.46
N GLU A 13 -14.41 -15.04 -8.23
CA GLU A 13 -14.22 -13.73 -8.84
C GLU A 13 -12.89 -13.55 -9.57
N ALA A 14 -12.87 -12.60 -10.50
CA ALA A 14 -11.68 -12.12 -11.18
C ALA A 14 -11.55 -10.59 -11.02
N GLY A 15 -10.30 -10.12 -10.91
CA GLY A 15 -10.00 -8.69 -10.96
C GLY A 15 -9.92 -7.96 -9.63
N ARG A 16 -9.91 -8.63 -8.47
CA ARG A 16 -9.80 -7.93 -7.16
C ARG A 16 -8.54 -7.07 -7.03
N GLY A 17 -7.42 -7.54 -7.58
CA GLY A 17 -6.13 -6.84 -7.54
C GLY A 17 -5.87 -5.84 -8.67
N ALA A 18 -6.81 -5.68 -9.60
CA ALA A 18 -6.65 -4.76 -10.73
C ALA A 18 -6.80 -3.30 -10.29
N TRP A 19 -6.16 -2.39 -11.01
CA TRP A 19 -6.24 -0.94 -10.81
C TRP A 19 -7.29 -0.29 -11.71
N ALA A 20 -7.67 -0.96 -12.81
CA ALA A 20 -8.69 -0.52 -13.74
C ALA A 20 -9.68 -1.64 -14.08
N GLY A 21 -10.90 -1.22 -14.44
CA GLY A 21 -12.01 -2.08 -14.81
C GLY A 21 -12.69 -2.77 -13.63
N PRO A 22 -13.75 -3.56 -13.90
CA PRO A 22 -14.61 -4.12 -12.87
C PRO A 22 -13.95 -5.26 -12.09
N VAL A 23 -14.54 -5.56 -10.93
CA VAL A 23 -14.47 -6.91 -10.34
C VAL A 23 -15.64 -7.70 -10.92
N VAL A 24 -15.36 -8.91 -11.42
CA VAL A 24 -16.34 -9.78 -12.08
C VAL A 24 -16.43 -11.06 -11.27
N ALA A 25 -17.63 -11.50 -10.95
CA ALA A 25 -17.90 -12.80 -10.35
C ALA A 25 -18.74 -13.65 -11.30
N ALA A 26 -18.57 -14.95 -11.21
CA ALA A 26 -19.44 -15.91 -11.87
C ALA A 26 -20.03 -16.87 -10.84
N ALA A 27 -21.23 -17.36 -11.13
CA ALA A 27 -21.84 -18.48 -10.43
C ALA A 27 -22.10 -19.58 -11.46
N VAL A 28 -21.73 -20.82 -11.16
CA VAL A 28 -21.87 -21.95 -12.10
C VAL A 28 -22.44 -23.17 -11.39
N ILE A 29 -23.47 -23.77 -11.98
CA ILE A 29 -24.05 -25.05 -11.59
C ILE A 29 -23.61 -26.08 -12.63
N LEU A 30 -22.88 -27.10 -12.19
CA LEU A 30 -22.43 -28.19 -13.06
C LEU A 30 -23.46 -29.32 -13.10
N PRO A 31 -23.95 -29.73 -14.28
CA PRO A 31 -24.76 -30.94 -14.41
C PRO A 31 -24.01 -32.19 -13.92
N THR A 32 -24.74 -33.19 -13.44
CA THR A 32 -24.16 -34.47 -12.98
C THR A 32 -23.31 -35.14 -14.06
N ALA A 33 -23.74 -35.05 -15.33
CA ALA A 33 -23.04 -35.61 -16.48
C ALA A 33 -21.83 -34.78 -16.97
N PHE A 34 -21.53 -33.63 -16.35
CA PHE A 34 -20.43 -32.79 -16.78
C PHE A 34 -19.08 -33.44 -16.46
N ASN A 35 -18.21 -33.56 -17.47
CA ASN A 35 -16.84 -34.06 -17.26
C ASN A 35 -16.00 -33.02 -16.49
N ARG A 36 -15.72 -33.32 -15.21
CA ARG A 36 -15.01 -32.45 -14.26
C ARG A 36 -13.47 -32.52 -14.38
N THR A 37 -12.93 -33.44 -15.17
CA THR A 37 -11.50 -33.81 -15.13
C THR A 37 -10.50 -32.76 -15.65
N PRO A 38 -10.85 -31.70 -16.41
CA PRO A 38 -9.91 -30.59 -16.65
C PRO A 38 -10.04 -29.42 -15.66
N LEU A 39 -11.03 -29.43 -14.75
CA LEU A 39 -11.31 -28.29 -13.86
C LEU A 39 -10.34 -28.20 -12.66
N LYS A 40 -9.76 -29.31 -12.19
CA LYS A 40 -8.98 -29.33 -10.94
C LYS A 40 -7.64 -28.54 -10.96
N ASP A 41 -7.19 -28.06 -12.13
CA ASP A 41 -5.87 -27.40 -12.28
C ASP A 41 -5.93 -26.04 -13.00
N SER A 42 -7.01 -25.27 -12.75
CA SER A 42 -7.35 -24.05 -13.48
C SER A 42 -6.30 -22.92 -13.42
N LYS A 43 -5.51 -22.86 -12.33
CA LYS A 43 -4.39 -21.89 -12.16
C LYS A 43 -3.16 -22.21 -13.02
N GLN A 44 -3.01 -23.44 -13.50
CA GLN A 44 -1.95 -23.84 -14.44
C GLN A 44 -2.41 -23.86 -15.90
N LEU A 45 -3.70 -23.63 -16.17
CA LEU A 45 -4.23 -23.61 -17.53
C LEU A 45 -3.68 -22.40 -18.31
N THR A 46 -3.35 -22.63 -19.57
CA THR A 46 -3.03 -21.56 -20.51
C THR A 46 -4.30 -20.79 -20.90
N PRO A 47 -4.20 -19.54 -21.39
CA PRO A 47 -5.35 -18.78 -21.89
C PRO A 47 -6.19 -19.55 -22.92
N ALA A 48 -5.53 -20.27 -23.85
CA ALA A 48 -6.20 -21.10 -24.85
C ALA A 48 -7.03 -22.23 -24.22
N LYS A 49 -6.47 -22.96 -23.25
CA LYS A 49 -7.21 -24.01 -22.53
C LYS A 49 -8.40 -23.46 -21.76
N ARG A 50 -8.24 -22.30 -21.11
CA ARG A 50 -9.36 -21.61 -20.44
C ARG A 50 -10.45 -21.19 -21.41
N ALA A 51 -10.12 -20.70 -22.60
CA ALA A 51 -11.12 -20.32 -23.61
C ALA A 51 -11.95 -21.51 -24.09
N VAL A 52 -11.32 -22.68 -24.31
CA VAL A 52 -12.03 -23.92 -24.66
C VAL A 52 -12.97 -24.35 -23.54
N LEU A 53 -12.51 -24.35 -22.29
CA LEU A 53 -13.34 -24.70 -21.14
C LEU A 53 -14.47 -23.70 -20.93
N PHE A 54 -14.21 -22.40 -21.11
CA PHE A 54 -15.23 -21.36 -21.06
C PHE A 54 -16.37 -21.68 -22.02
N THR A 55 -16.07 -21.93 -23.30
CA THR A 55 -17.09 -22.26 -24.31
C THR A 55 -17.88 -23.51 -23.93
N LYS A 56 -17.20 -24.54 -23.40
CA LYS A 56 -17.89 -25.76 -22.94
C LYS A 56 -18.81 -25.49 -21.75
N ILE A 57 -18.32 -24.78 -20.74
CA ILE A 57 -19.09 -24.46 -19.52
C ILE A 57 -20.32 -23.63 -19.89
N THR A 58 -20.15 -22.56 -20.67
CA THR A 58 -21.26 -21.66 -21.02
C THR A 58 -22.27 -22.29 -21.99
N ALA A 59 -21.87 -23.30 -22.75
CA ALA A 59 -22.78 -24.04 -23.62
C ALA A 59 -23.63 -25.08 -22.87
N THR A 60 -23.13 -25.67 -21.77
CA THR A 60 -23.76 -26.85 -21.15
C THR A 60 -24.18 -26.67 -19.69
N CYS A 61 -23.72 -25.63 -19.01
CA CYS A 61 -23.97 -25.41 -17.59
C CYS A 61 -24.89 -24.21 -17.37
N ALA A 62 -25.68 -24.23 -16.30
CA ALA A 62 -26.33 -23.00 -15.86
C ALA A 62 -25.25 -22.10 -15.22
N TYR A 63 -25.15 -20.87 -15.71
CA TYR A 63 -24.20 -19.90 -15.19
C TYR A 63 -24.82 -18.50 -15.13
N GLY A 64 -24.31 -17.69 -14.23
CA GLY A 64 -24.63 -16.27 -14.11
C GLY A 64 -23.35 -15.46 -13.96
N ILE A 65 -23.36 -14.25 -14.49
CA ILE A 65 -22.24 -13.31 -14.42
C ILE A 65 -22.75 -12.05 -13.73
N GLY A 66 -21.96 -11.57 -12.77
CA GLY A 66 -22.20 -10.32 -12.10
C GLY A 66 -20.91 -9.53 -12.01
N TYR A 67 -20.99 -8.22 -12.10
CA TYR A 67 -19.83 -7.36 -11.94
C TYR A 67 -20.17 -6.17 -11.05
N ALA A 68 -19.14 -5.55 -10.50
CA ALA A 68 -19.20 -4.21 -9.95
C ALA A 68 -18.10 -3.37 -10.62
N ASP A 69 -18.50 -2.25 -11.21
CA ASP A 69 -17.61 -1.36 -11.95
C ASP A 69 -16.66 -0.59 -11.03
N GLU A 70 -15.72 0.15 -11.61
CA GLU A 70 -14.75 0.96 -10.87
C GLU A 70 -15.44 1.99 -9.94
N LYS A 71 -16.56 2.59 -10.36
CA LYS A 71 -17.30 3.58 -9.58
C LYS A 71 -17.99 2.94 -8.37
N GLU A 72 -18.57 1.76 -8.54
CA GLU A 72 -19.15 0.99 -7.46
C GLU A 72 -18.08 0.49 -6.48
N ILE A 73 -16.91 0.09 -6.98
CA ILE A 73 -15.75 -0.29 -6.16
C ILE A 73 -15.30 0.91 -5.34
N ASP A 74 -15.13 2.08 -5.95
CA ASP A 74 -14.67 3.29 -5.27
C ASP A 74 -15.69 3.77 -4.23
N LYS A 75 -16.99 3.67 -4.53
CA LYS A 75 -18.07 4.08 -3.61
C LYS A 75 -18.26 3.12 -2.43
N LYS A 76 -18.17 1.81 -2.65
CA LYS A 76 -18.55 0.79 -1.65
C LYS A 76 -17.35 0.14 -0.96
N GLY A 77 -16.16 0.26 -1.55
CA GLY A 77 -14.97 -0.49 -1.18
C GLY A 77 -14.95 -1.90 -1.79
N LEU A 78 -13.74 -2.41 -2.05
CA LEU A 78 -13.51 -3.65 -2.79
C LEU A 78 -14.27 -4.87 -2.24
N ILE A 79 -14.31 -5.06 -0.92
CA ILE A 79 -14.97 -6.24 -0.31
C ILE A 79 -16.48 -6.21 -0.59
N LYS A 80 -17.13 -5.06 -0.37
CA LYS A 80 -18.57 -4.91 -0.61
C LYS A 80 -18.92 -4.97 -2.10
N ALA A 81 -18.08 -4.41 -2.96
CA ALA A 81 -18.26 -4.51 -4.41
C ALA A 81 -18.06 -5.94 -4.94
N THR A 82 -17.11 -6.70 -4.37
CA THR A 82 -16.93 -8.13 -4.69
C THR A 82 -18.16 -8.93 -4.29
N ASN A 83 -18.69 -8.71 -3.08
CA ASN A 83 -19.93 -9.35 -2.62
C ASN A 83 -21.13 -8.97 -3.52
N LEU A 84 -21.25 -7.71 -3.92
CA LEU A 84 -22.28 -7.25 -4.87
C LEU A 84 -22.18 -7.95 -6.24
N ALA A 85 -20.97 -8.10 -6.78
CA ALA A 85 -20.74 -8.83 -8.03
C ALA A 85 -21.18 -10.30 -7.89
N MET A 86 -20.84 -10.96 -6.77
CA MET A 86 -21.25 -12.34 -6.49
C MET A 86 -22.77 -12.48 -6.37
N GLN A 87 -23.44 -11.56 -5.66
CA GLN A 87 -24.91 -11.54 -5.55
C GLN A 87 -25.57 -11.38 -6.92
N ARG A 88 -25.04 -10.50 -7.77
CA ARG A 88 -25.50 -10.32 -9.16
C ARG A 88 -25.30 -11.58 -9.99
N ALA A 89 -24.17 -12.27 -9.83
CA ALA A 89 -23.91 -13.52 -10.52
C ALA A 89 -24.90 -14.61 -10.12
N VAL A 90 -25.22 -14.75 -8.82
CA VAL A 90 -26.25 -15.69 -8.34
C VAL A 90 -27.63 -15.32 -8.88
N LYS A 91 -28.00 -14.03 -8.86
CA LYS A 91 -29.29 -13.56 -9.40
C LYS A 91 -29.43 -13.79 -10.91
N ALA A 92 -28.32 -13.79 -11.64
CA ALA A 92 -28.29 -14.03 -13.09
C ALA A 92 -28.39 -15.51 -13.48
N LEU A 93 -28.32 -16.44 -12.51
CA LEU A 93 -28.53 -17.86 -12.79
C LEU A 93 -29.97 -18.10 -13.26
N LYS A 94 -30.10 -18.78 -14.39
CA LYS A 94 -31.42 -19.24 -14.90
C LYS A 94 -32.05 -20.33 -14.02
N GLN A 95 -31.23 -21.06 -13.27
CA GLN A 95 -31.63 -22.12 -12.37
C GLN A 95 -31.28 -21.71 -10.94
N LYS A 96 -32.26 -21.76 -10.04
CA LYS A 96 -32.05 -21.45 -8.62
C LYS A 96 -31.26 -22.59 -7.96
N PRO A 97 -30.10 -22.31 -7.32
CA PRO A 97 -29.37 -23.31 -6.56
C PRO A 97 -29.95 -23.47 -5.15
N ASP A 98 -29.76 -24.65 -4.56
CA ASP A 98 -30.10 -24.94 -3.16
C ASP A 98 -28.98 -24.50 -2.20
N GLN A 99 -27.72 -24.55 -2.67
CA GLN A 99 -26.54 -24.20 -1.87
C GLN A 99 -25.47 -23.52 -2.73
N LEU A 100 -24.73 -22.59 -2.09
CA LEU A 100 -23.59 -21.89 -2.70
C LEU A 100 -22.27 -22.35 -2.08
N LEU A 101 -21.26 -22.62 -2.90
CA LEU A 101 -19.87 -22.80 -2.50
C LEU A 101 -19.05 -21.65 -3.06
N VAL A 102 -18.36 -20.90 -2.21
CA VAL A 102 -17.70 -19.66 -2.62
C VAL A 102 -16.21 -19.70 -2.33
N ASP A 103 -15.37 -19.28 -3.28
CA ASP A 103 -13.92 -19.19 -3.03
C ASP A 103 -13.60 -18.13 -1.97
N GLY A 104 -12.60 -18.44 -1.16
CA GLY A 104 -11.99 -17.51 -0.23
C GLY A 104 -12.50 -17.63 1.20
N ARG A 105 -12.40 -16.53 1.93
CA ARG A 105 -12.59 -16.47 3.40
C ARG A 105 -13.42 -15.28 3.86
N ASP A 106 -13.85 -14.45 2.92
CA ASP A 106 -14.53 -13.21 3.24
C ASP A 106 -15.93 -13.53 3.77
N LYS A 107 -16.42 -12.74 4.73
CA LYS A 107 -17.81 -12.88 5.19
C LYS A 107 -18.72 -12.32 4.11
N LEU A 108 -19.57 -13.19 3.56
CA LEU A 108 -20.48 -12.85 2.47
C LEU A 108 -21.92 -12.85 2.99
N ASN A 109 -22.78 -12.11 2.28
CA ASN A 109 -24.18 -11.95 2.65
C ASN A 109 -25.02 -12.51 1.50
N PHE A 110 -25.40 -13.78 1.61
CA PHE A 110 -26.36 -14.41 0.70
C PHE A 110 -27.59 -14.85 1.50
N GLU A 111 -28.75 -14.77 0.86
CA GLU A 111 -30.00 -15.33 1.40
C GLU A 111 -30.00 -16.87 1.34
N LEU A 112 -29.26 -17.43 0.38
CA LEU A 112 -29.13 -18.88 0.22
C LEU A 112 -28.09 -19.47 1.18
N PRO A 113 -28.26 -20.74 1.60
CA PRO A 113 -27.24 -21.48 2.33
C PRO A 113 -25.92 -21.42 1.58
N HIS A 114 -24.84 -21.05 2.27
CA HIS A 114 -23.55 -20.88 1.63
C HIS A 114 -22.38 -21.27 2.54
N GLN A 115 -21.30 -21.71 1.90
CA GLN A 115 -20.04 -22.03 2.56
C GLN A 115 -18.87 -21.40 1.80
N THR A 116 -17.97 -20.75 2.53
CA THR A 116 -16.71 -20.25 1.97
C THR A 116 -15.62 -21.32 2.08
N ILE A 117 -14.90 -21.55 0.99
CA ILE A 117 -13.84 -22.56 0.91
C ILE A 117 -12.55 -21.87 0.47
N ILE A 118 -11.54 -21.91 1.32
CA ILE A 118 -10.22 -21.32 1.02
C ILE A 118 -9.57 -22.14 -0.08
N ARG A 119 -9.24 -21.51 -1.21
CA ARG A 119 -8.68 -22.18 -2.40
C ARG A 119 -9.66 -23.24 -2.94
N GLY A 120 -10.95 -22.87 -2.92
CA GLY A 120 -12.04 -23.66 -3.47
C GLY A 120 -11.86 -23.90 -4.97
N ASP A 121 -11.23 -22.95 -5.68
CA ASP A 121 -10.95 -23.08 -7.11
C ASP A 121 -10.04 -24.26 -7.49
N VAL A 122 -9.23 -24.75 -6.54
CA VAL A 122 -8.37 -25.92 -6.72
C VAL A 122 -9.08 -27.22 -6.30
N SER A 123 -9.99 -27.13 -5.34
CA SER A 123 -10.54 -28.29 -4.63
C SER A 123 -11.99 -28.64 -5.01
N VAL A 124 -12.75 -27.67 -5.52
CA VAL A 124 -14.18 -27.77 -5.81
C VAL A 124 -14.43 -27.49 -7.29
N PRO A 125 -14.92 -28.48 -8.07
CA PRO A 125 -15.14 -28.32 -9.51
C PRO A 125 -16.06 -27.15 -9.87
N GLU A 126 -17.12 -26.92 -9.11
CA GLU A 126 -18.07 -25.84 -9.33
C GLU A 126 -17.41 -24.46 -9.17
N ILE A 127 -16.58 -24.28 -8.13
CA ILE A 127 -15.82 -23.04 -7.90
C ILE A 127 -14.77 -22.87 -9.01
N SER A 128 -14.10 -23.94 -9.41
CA SER A 128 -13.15 -23.88 -10.54
C SER A 128 -13.81 -23.50 -11.87
N ALA A 129 -15.01 -24.02 -12.14
CA ALA A 129 -15.77 -23.63 -13.32
C ALA A 129 -16.14 -22.14 -13.26
N ALA A 130 -16.56 -21.64 -12.09
CA ALA A 130 -16.84 -20.22 -11.87
C ALA A 130 -15.58 -19.34 -12.06
N SER A 131 -14.41 -19.78 -11.58
CA SER A 131 -13.15 -19.04 -11.74
C SER A 131 -12.77 -18.87 -13.21
N ILE A 132 -12.96 -19.92 -14.02
CA ILE A 132 -12.72 -19.89 -15.47
C ILE A 132 -13.70 -18.92 -16.14
N VAL A 133 -14.99 -19.01 -15.82
CA VAL A 133 -16.02 -18.13 -16.39
C VAL A 133 -15.73 -16.66 -16.05
N ALA A 134 -15.49 -16.34 -14.78
CA ALA A 134 -15.17 -14.99 -14.33
C ALA A 134 -13.90 -14.45 -15.01
N LYS A 135 -12.83 -15.26 -15.08
CA LYS A 135 -11.54 -14.85 -15.65
C LYS A 135 -11.62 -14.60 -17.15
N VAL A 136 -12.16 -15.53 -17.92
CA VAL A 136 -12.24 -15.39 -19.38
C VAL A 136 -13.18 -14.26 -19.77
N TRP A 137 -14.33 -14.13 -19.10
CA TRP A 137 -15.24 -13.03 -19.35
C TRP A 137 -14.58 -11.68 -19.04
N ARG A 138 -13.93 -11.55 -17.88
CA ARG A 138 -13.25 -10.31 -17.51
C ARG A 138 -12.11 -9.97 -18.47
N ASP A 139 -11.32 -10.95 -18.88
CA ASP A 139 -10.19 -10.70 -19.80
C ASP A 139 -10.70 -10.20 -21.17
N ARG A 140 -11.77 -10.79 -21.71
CA ARG A 140 -12.44 -10.29 -22.93
C ARG A 140 -13.05 -8.90 -22.75
N TYR A 141 -13.61 -8.62 -21.58
CA TYR A 141 -14.11 -7.27 -21.27
C TYR A 141 -12.98 -6.25 -21.27
N MET A 142 -11.83 -6.55 -20.65
CA MET A 142 -10.66 -5.66 -20.69
C MET A 142 -10.08 -5.50 -22.11
N GLU A 143 -10.15 -6.53 -22.96
CA GLU A 143 -9.81 -6.42 -24.39
C GLU A 143 -10.78 -5.49 -25.14
N THR A 144 -12.07 -5.55 -24.81
CA THR A 144 -13.07 -4.61 -25.35
C THR A 144 -12.76 -3.17 -24.92
N LEU A 145 -12.41 -2.97 -23.65
CA LEU A 145 -12.01 -1.66 -23.13
C LEU A 145 -10.72 -1.14 -23.77
N HIS A 146 -9.81 -2.02 -24.22
CA HIS A 146 -8.63 -1.61 -24.97
C HIS A 146 -8.98 -0.98 -26.31
N TYR A 147 -10.01 -1.47 -27.03
CA TYR A 147 -10.43 -0.82 -28.27
C TYR A 147 -10.94 0.61 -28.04
N LEU A 148 -11.55 0.88 -26.88
CA LEU A 148 -12.04 2.21 -26.51
C LEU A 148 -10.93 3.11 -25.95
N HIS A 149 -9.89 2.52 -25.38
CA HIS A 149 -8.77 3.18 -24.71
C HIS A 149 -7.43 2.52 -25.09
N PRO A 150 -7.04 2.57 -26.39
CA PRO A 150 -5.88 1.82 -26.90
C PRO A 150 -4.57 2.24 -26.24
N GLU A 151 -4.45 3.52 -25.88
CA GLU A 151 -3.28 4.12 -25.24
C GLU A 151 -2.90 3.47 -23.89
N TYR A 152 -3.87 2.80 -23.24
CA TYR A 152 -3.66 2.14 -21.96
C TYR A 152 -3.27 0.67 -22.06
N HIS A 153 -3.32 0.01 -23.22
CA HIS A 153 -2.93 -1.41 -23.38
C HIS A 153 -3.61 -2.40 -22.40
N PHE A 154 -4.91 -2.20 -22.13
CA PHE A 154 -5.68 -3.09 -21.25
C PHE A 154 -5.78 -4.54 -21.75
N ASP A 155 -5.58 -4.77 -23.05
CA ASP A 155 -5.48 -6.08 -23.68
C ASP A 155 -4.25 -6.87 -23.18
N GLN A 156 -3.19 -6.23 -22.71
CA GLN A 156 -1.99 -6.93 -22.25
C GLN A 156 -2.04 -7.20 -20.75
N HIS A 157 -2.19 -6.14 -19.95
CA HIS A 157 -2.11 -6.25 -18.49
C HIS A 157 -3.47 -6.41 -17.80
N LYS A 158 -4.59 -6.39 -18.54
CA LYS A 158 -5.94 -6.63 -18.02
C LYS A 158 -6.33 -5.74 -16.83
N GLY A 159 -5.79 -4.52 -16.81
CA GLY A 159 -5.97 -3.53 -15.75
C GLY A 159 -5.14 -3.77 -14.48
N TYR A 160 -4.29 -4.79 -14.40
CA TYR A 160 -3.37 -4.99 -13.26
C TYR A 160 -2.18 -4.02 -13.31
N GLY A 161 -1.62 -3.69 -12.15
CA GLY A 161 -0.53 -2.72 -11.99
C GLY A 161 0.85 -3.17 -12.47
N THR A 162 0.96 -3.66 -13.70
CA THR A 162 2.24 -4.06 -14.31
C THR A 162 3.11 -2.83 -14.61
N ALA A 163 4.39 -3.05 -14.94
CA ALA A 163 5.28 -1.96 -15.36
C ALA A 163 4.74 -1.20 -16.58
N LEU A 164 4.14 -1.91 -17.55
CA LEU A 164 3.49 -1.31 -18.71
C LEU A 164 2.28 -0.44 -18.30
N HIS A 165 1.42 -0.94 -17.42
CA HIS A 165 0.27 -0.15 -16.97
C HIS A 165 0.71 1.11 -16.22
N GLN A 166 1.75 0.99 -15.39
CA GLN A 166 2.34 2.11 -14.66
C GLN A 166 2.93 3.16 -15.62
N SER A 167 3.65 2.75 -16.67
CA SER A 167 4.20 3.70 -17.64
C SER A 167 3.10 4.41 -18.43
N LYS A 168 2.03 3.70 -18.84
CA LYS A 168 0.89 4.32 -19.53
C LYS A 168 0.09 5.26 -18.65
N LEU A 169 -0.04 4.96 -17.36
CA LEU A 169 -0.58 5.88 -16.36
C LEU A 169 0.27 7.15 -16.19
N ILE A 170 1.60 7.04 -16.30
CA ILE A 170 2.51 8.19 -16.29
C ILE A 170 2.41 8.99 -17.59
N GLU A 171 2.20 8.32 -18.73
CA GLU A 171 2.17 8.93 -20.06
C GLU A 171 0.82 9.59 -20.39
N TYR A 172 -0.30 9.00 -19.97
CA TYR A 172 -1.65 9.46 -20.31
C TYR A 172 -2.50 9.92 -19.10
N GLY A 173 -2.09 9.60 -17.86
CA GLY A 173 -2.87 9.91 -16.66
C GLY A 173 -3.98 8.89 -16.40
N HIS A 174 -4.93 9.18 -15.52
CA HIS A 174 -6.05 8.27 -15.28
C HIS A 174 -7.01 8.24 -16.47
N SER A 175 -7.38 7.05 -16.92
CA SER A 175 -8.58 6.85 -17.74
C SER A 175 -9.85 6.80 -16.86
N PRO A 176 -11.05 6.98 -17.43
CA PRO A 176 -12.33 6.84 -16.72
C PRO A 176 -12.58 5.46 -16.11
N LEU A 177 -11.79 4.44 -16.48
CA LEU A 177 -11.95 3.05 -16.05
C LEU A 177 -11.10 2.71 -14.82
N HIS A 178 -10.31 3.67 -14.34
CA HIS A 178 -9.43 3.48 -13.20
C HIS A 178 -10.19 3.57 -11.88
N ARG A 179 -9.81 2.71 -10.92
CA ARG A 179 -10.37 2.68 -9.56
C ARG A 179 -9.67 3.73 -8.72
N GLU A 180 -10.21 4.93 -8.66
CA GLU A 180 -9.58 6.09 -8.04
C GLU A 180 -9.30 5.90 -6.55
N SER A 181 -10.05 5.04 -5.86
CA SER A 181 -9.81 4.70 -4.45
C SER A 181 -8.65 3.71 -4.25
N TYR A 182 -8.14 3.11 -5.33
CA TYR A 182 -7.15 2.03 -5.22
C TYR A 182 -5.76 2.58 -4.90
N LEU A 183 -5.31 2.30 -3.67
CA LEU A 183 -4.14 2.91 -3.07
C LEU A 183 -2.84 2.87 -3.91
N PRO A 184 -2.50 1.80 -4.65
CA PRO A 184 -1.35 1.78 -5.56
C PRO A 184 -1.45 2.79 -6.72
N LEU A 185 -2.65 2.99 -7.26
CA LEU A 185 -2.91 3.91 -8.37
C LEU A 185 -2.85 5.37 -7.91
N VAL A 186 -3.49 5.70 -6.77
CA VAL A 186 -3.40 7.02 -6.13
C VAL A 186 -1.96 7.45 -5.88
N ARG A 187 -1.07 6.49 -5.56
CA ARG A 187 0.36 6.75 -5.35
C ARG A 187 1.12 7.09 -6.63
N LEU A 188 0.66 6.60 -7.78
CA LEU A 188 1.27 6.87 -9.09
C LEU A 188 0.82 8.20 -9.69
N THR A 189 -0.44 8.59 -9.55
CA THR A 189 -0.85 9.93 -10.03
C THR A 189 -0.26 11.07 -9.21
N GLN A 190 -0.04 10.86 -7.91
CA GLN A 190 0.67 11.83 -7.07
C GLN A 190 2.16 11.96 -7.41
N LEU A 191 2.74 11.06 -8.22
CA LEU A 191 4.10 11.20 -8.79
C LEU A 191 4.14 12.19 -9.96
N ARG A 192 3.07 12.25 -10.77
CA ARG A 192 2.99 13.02 -12.02
C ARG A 192 2.98 14.55 -11.81
N LEU A 193 2.38 15.04 -10.73
CA LEU A 193 2.40 16.46 -10.34
C LEU A 193 3.80 17.01 -10.02
N PHE A 194 4.84 16.15 -9.96
CA PHE A 194 6.23 16.57 -9.78
C PHE A 194 7.07 16.49 -11.06
N GLU A 195 6.53 15.99 -12.18
CA GLU A 195 7.29 15.75 -13.43
C GLU A 195 7.15 16.85 -14.49
N GLU A 196 6.38 17.93 -14.27
CA GLU A 196 6.32 19.11 -15.16
C GLU A 196 7.49 20.10 -14.96
N ILE A 197 8.69 19.60 -14.65
CA ILE A 197 9.93 20.36 -14.81
C ILE A 197 10.73 19.69 -15.92
N LYS A 198 10.67 20.27 -17.13
CA LYS A 198 11.57 19.93 -18.24
C LYS A 198 13.01 20.20 -17.80
N PHE A 199 13.86 19.17 -17.73
CA PHE A 199 15.29 19.32 -17.49
C PHE A 199 16.03 19.61 -18.79
N PRO A 200 16.72 20.75 -18.94
CA PRO A 200 17.77 20.87 -19.93
C PRO A 200 19.00 20.08 -19.47
N LYS A 201 19.64 19.37 -20.42
CA LYS A 201 20.97 18.80 -20.21
C LYS A 201 22.06 19.88 -20.35
N LYS A 202 23.05 19.75 -19.47
CA LYS A 202 24.47 20.14 -19.55
C LYS A 202 24.91 21.48 -18.91
N ASN A 203 25.84 21.30 -17.95
CA ASN A 203 26.97 22.12 -17.53
C ASN A 203 26.76 23.58 -17.09
N SER A 204 26.72 23.78 -15.77
CA SER A 204 27.35 24.94 -15.12
C SER A 204 27.92 24.51 -13.77
N SER A 205 29.17 24.87 -13.52
CA SER A 205 30.06 24.41 -12.45
C SER A 205 29.78 24.97 -11.05
N LEU A 206 28.52 25.21 -10.67
CA LEU A 206 28.14 25.54 -9.30
C LEU A 206 26.80 24.87 -8.97
N LYS A 207 26.82 23.88 -8.07
CA LYS A 207 25.60 23.25 -7.56
C LYS A 207 24.84 24.27 -6.72
N THR A 208 23.51 24.26 -6.78
CA THR A 208 22.71 25.16 -5.93
C THR A 208 22.84 24.74 -4.46
N PRO A 209 23.16 25.66 -3.53
CA PRO A 209 23.16 25.36 -2.10
C PRO A 209 21.80 24.89 -1.61
N LEU A 210 21.77 23.81 -0.83
CA LEU A 210 20.54 23.25 -0.27
C LEU A 210 20.71 22.92 1.21
N LEU A 211 19.86 23.48 2.05
CA LEU A 211 19.78 23.11 3.46
C LEU A 211 18.79 21.95 3.65
N LEU A 212 19.29 20.76 3.96
CA LEU A 212 18.46 19.57 4.12
C LEU A 212 18.21 19.28 5.60
N HIS A 213 16.97 19.44 6.06
CA HIS A 213 16.58 19.07 7.42
C HIS A 213 16.60 17.55 7.62
N ILE A 214 17.27 17.11 8.69
CA ILE A 214 17.46 15.72 9.05
C ILE A 214 16.88 15.41 10.43
N CYS A 215 16.02 14.38 10.50
CA CYS A 215 15.48 13.87 11.77
C CYS A 215 16.09 12.53 12.23
N CYS A 216 16.69 11.75 11.34
CA CYS A 216 17.45 10.53 11.65
C CYS A 216 18.36 10.13 10.47
N ALA A 217 19.44 9.39 10.74
CA ALA A 217 20.38 8.96 9.71
C ALA A 217 19.77 8.00 8.67
N PRO A 218 18.93 7.02 9.06
CA PRO A 218 18.26 6.17 8.10
C PRO A 218 17.45 6.94 7.04
N ASP A 219 16.64 7.91 7.47
CA ASP A 219 15.79 8.70 6.55
C ASP A 219 16.61 9.62 5.64
N ALA A 220 17.80 10.04 6.08
CA ALA A 220 18.72 10.89 5.32
C ALA A 220 19.38 10.18 4.15
N THR A 221 19.65 8.87 4.27
CA THR A 221 20.43 8.12 3.27
C THR A 221 19.93 8.31 1.84
N VAL A 222 18.63 8.12 1.60
CA VAL A 222 18.04 8.20 0.26
C VAL A 222 17.88 9.63 -0.24
N ALA A 223 17.59 10.57 0.67
CA ALA A 223 17.54 11.97 0.30
C ALA A 223 18.93 12.44 -0.18
N LEU A 224 19.98 12.09 0.57
CA LEU A 224 21.36 12.42 0.22
C LEU A 224 21.80 11.74 -1.08
N GLU A 225 21.50 10.44 -1.25
CA GLU A 225 21.79 9.71 -2.50
C GLU A 225 21.17 10.38 -3.74
N ARG A 226 19.99 11.01 -3.59
CA ARG A 226 19.28 11.65 -4.72
C ARG A 226 19.67 13.11 -4.95
N LEU A 227 20.13 13.81 -3.91
CA LEU A 227 20.31 15.26 -3.96
C LEU A 227 21.76 15.69 -4.17
N ILE A 228 22.76 14.90 -3.70
CA ILE A 228 24.17 15.32 -3.71
C ILE A 228 24.69 15.61 -5.10
N ASP A 229 24.21 14.92 -6.13
CA ASP A 229 24.68 15.15 -7.50
C ASP A 229 24.15 16.46 -8.10
N GLN A 230 23.02 16.96 -7.58
CA GLN A 230 22.31 18.13 -8.09
C GLN A 230 22.54 19.40 -7.24
N TYR A 231 22.78 19.23 -5.94
CA TYR A 231 22.84 20.32 -4.97
C TYR A 231 24.12 20.27 -4.13
N GLU A 232 24.57 21.44 -3.69
CA GLU A 232 25.57 21.56 -2.62
C GLU A 232 24.83 21.43 -1.28
N VAL A 233 24.71 20.19 -0.80
CA VAL A 233 23.88 19.88 0.37
C VAL A 233 24.62 20.22 1.65
N THR A 234 23.98 20.98 2.54
CA THR A 234 24.33 21.06 3.96
C THR A 234 23.23 20.40 4.79
N CYS A 235 23.60 19.41 5.59
CA CYS A 235 22.66 18.74 6.50
C CYS A 235 22.38 19.61 7.72
N PHE A 236 21.11 19.75 8.10
CA PHE A 236 20.70 20.38 9.36
C PHE A 236 20.04 19.35 10.28
N TRP A 237 20.72 18.96 11.35
CA TRP A 237 20.14 18.11 12.39
C TRP A 237 19.29 18.94 13.33
N TYR A 238 17.97 18.74 13.32
CA TYR A 238 17.09 19.38 14.28
C TYR A 238 15.91 18.48 14.65
N ASN A 239 15.95 17.94 15.86
CA ASN A 239 14.94 16.99 16.32
C ASN A 239 14.70 17.12 17.84
N PRO A 240 14.10 18.24 18.30
CA PRO A 240 14.01 18.56 19.72
C PRO A 240 13.08 17.62 20.50
N ASN A 241 12.19 16.88 19.82
CA ASN A 241 11.25 15.98 20.48
C ASN A 241 11.84 14.64 20.94
N LEU A 242 13.12 14.36 20.65
CA LEU A 242 13.71 13.05 20.94
C LEU A 242 13.80 12.82 22.45
N HIS A 243 13.21 11.72 22.90
CA HIS A 243 13.12 11.36 24.30
C HIS A 243 13.28 9.85 24.46
N PRO A 244 14.11 9.39 25.42
CA PRO A 244 14.90 10.18 26.36
C PRO A 244 16.14 10.82 25.70
N ARG A 245 16.88 11.66 26.44
CA ARG A 245 18.11 12.33 25.95
C ARG A 245 19.12 11.36 25.32
N GLY A 246 19.20 10.13 25.83
CA GLY A 246 20.04 9.08 25.24
C GLY A 246 19.68 8.74 23.78
N GLU A 247 18.40 8.79 23.41
CA GLU A 247 17.96 8.58 22.02
C GLU A 247 18.44 9.74 21.13
N HIS A 248 18.38 10.98 21.62
CA HIS A 248 18.90 12.14 20.92
C HIS A 248 20.39 11.97 20.59
N THR A 249 21.21 11.72 21.60
CA THR A 249 22.66 11.52 21.44
C THR A 249 22.96 10.37 20.47
N LYS A 250 22.24 9.26 20.59
CA LYS A 250 22.43 8.09 19.74
C LYS A 250 22.15 8.40 18.27
N ARG A 251 21.03 9.06 17.96
CA ARG A 251 20.67 9.41 16.58
C ARG A 251 21.60 10.48 16.00
N LEU A 252 21.99 11.49 16.80
CA LEU A 252 22.97 12.51 16.39
C LEU A 252 24.31 11.88 16.01
N ASN A 253 24.82 10.93 16.81
CA ASN A 253 26.07 10.24 16.49
C ASN A 253 26.00 9.46 15.16
N GLN A 254 24.84 8.89 14.80
CA GLN A 254 24.67 8.26 13.50
C GLN A 254 24.70 9.27 12.34
N ILE A 255 24.16 10.47 12.57
CA ILE A 255 24.18 11.55 11.58
C ILE A 255 25.58 12.07 11.36
N ARG A 256 26.34 12.33 12.44
CA ARG A 256 27.75 12.69 12.35
C ARG A 256 28.55 11.66 11.57
N LYS A 257 28.34 10.36 11.86
CA LYS A 257 28.97 9.25 11.14
C LYS A 257 28.61 9.24 9.65
N LEU A 258 27.34 9.45 9.30
CA LEU A 258 26.88 9.48 7.91
C LEU A 258 27.46 10.69 7.15
N CYS A 259 27.37 11.89 7.72
CA CYS A 259 27.87 13.12 7.09
C CYS A 259 29.40 13.07 6.92
N LYS A 260 30.13 12.60 7.93
CA LYS A 260 31.60 12.39 7.83
C LYS A 260 31.95 11.42 6.71
N ARG A 261 31.22 10.31 6.57
CA ARG A 261 31.44 9.32 5.50
C ARG A 261 31.18 9.89 4.12
N LEU A 262 30.13 10.68 3.96
CA LEU A 262 29.74 11.28 2.67
C LEU A 262 30.46 12.60 2.39
N LYS A 263 31.30 13.09 3.32
CA LYS A 263 31.99 14.40 3.26
C LYS A 263 31.01 15.56 3.06
N ILE A 264 29.94 15.58 3.86
CA ILE A 264 28.88 16.60 3.82
C ILE A 264 28.93 17.44 5.09
N ASN A 265 28.72 18.75 4.95
CA ASN A 265 28.63 19.66 6.08
C ASN A 265 27.39 19.36 6.94
N LEU A 266 27.57 19.39 8.26
CA LEU A 266 26.51 19.16 9.23
C LEU A 266 26.40 20.37 10.16
N VAL A 267 25.24 21.01 10.16
CA VAL A 267 24.84 21.99 11.17
C VAL A 267 23.98 21.27 12.21
N GLU A 268 24.34 21.44 13.47
CA GLU A 268 23.60 20.85 14.60
C GLU A 268 22.73 21.92 15.25
N GLY A 269 21.42 21.72 15.27
CA GLY A 269 20.50 22.58 15.99
C GLY A 269 20.47 22.26 17.48
N GLU A 270 19.98 23.23 18.25
CA GLU A 270 19.84 23.13 19.70
C GLU A 270 18.87 22.01 20.09
N TYR A 271 19.18 21.32 21.19
CA TYR A 271 18.31 20.31 21.78
C TYR A 271 17.64 20.87 23.04
N GLN A 272 16.47 21.49 22.82
CA GLN A 272 15.60 22.07 23.85
C GLN A 272 14.25 21.33 23.82
N PRO A 273 14.12 20.16 24.47
CA PRO A 273 12.88 19.41 24.49
C PRO A 273 11.72 20.17 25.15
N GLU A 274 12.02 21.10 26.05
CA GLU A 274 11.03 21.94 26.75
C GLU A 274 10.27 22.86 25.78
N GLU A 275 10.95 23.45 24.80
CA GLU A 275 10.29 24.23 23.74
C GLU A 275 9.33 23.37 22.92
N TRP A 276 9.75 22.13 22.61
CA TRP A 276 8.88 21.20 21.91
C TRP A 276 7.66 20.81 22.74
N GLU A 277 7.83 20.60 24.05
CA GLU A 277 6.73 20.31 24.98
C GLU A 277 5.72 21.46 25.03
N GLN A 278 6.18 22.71 25.00
CA GLN A 278 5.29 23.88 24.90
C GLN A 278 4.50 23.89 23.57
N VAL A 279 5.15 23.58 22.45
CA VAL A 279 4.52 23.54 21.11
C VAL A 279 3.39 22.51 21.03
N VAL A 280 3.48 21.41 21.80
CA VAL A 280 2.49 20.33 21.78
C VAL A 280 1.56 20.33 22.99
N ARG A 281 1.61 21.36 23.82
CA ARG A 281 0.75 21.49 25.00
C ARG A 281 -0.73 21.45 24.60
N GLY A 282 -1.53 20.68 25.34
CA GLY A 282 -2.95 20.45 25.02
C GLY A 282 -3.19 19.40 23.94
N LEU A 283 -2.15 18.83 23.33
CA LEU A 283 -2.20 17.77 22.32
C LEU A 283 -1.56 16.46 22.81
N GLU A 284 -1.44 16.28 24.13
CA GLU A 284 -0.78 15.13 24.74
C GLU A 284 -1.55 13.83 24.50
N THR A 285 -2.87 13.92 24.43
CA THR A 285 -3.80 12.79 24.24
C THR A 285 -4.00 12.42 22.76
N GLU A 286 -3.61 13.30 21.84
CA GLU A 286 -3.75 13.07 20.40
C GLU A 286 -3.01 11.78 19.96
N PRO A 287 -3.54 11.02 19.00
CA PRO A 287 -2.84 9.85 18.47
C PRO A 287 -1.57 10.24 17.70
N GLU A 288 -0.67 9.28 17.50
CA GLU A 288 0.42 9.46 16.53
C GLU A 288 -0.16 9.70 15.13
N GLN A 289 0.44 10.61 14.37
CA GLN A 289 -0.11 11.16 13.11
C GLN A 289 -1.32 12.10 13.27
N GLY A 290 -1.75 12.40 14.50
CA GLY A 290 -2.74 13.43 14.82
C GLY A 290 -2.16 14.83 14.96
N GLY A 291 -2.91 15.75 15.58
CA GLY A 291 -2.58 17.17 15.65
C GLY A 291 -1.21 17.48 16.25
N ARG A 292 -0.81 16.70 17.27
CA ARG A 292 0.54 16.79 17.87
C ARG A 292 1.67 16.60 16.85
N CYS A 293 1.53 15.64 15.95
CA CYS A 293 2.55 15.36 14.94
C CYS A 293 2.66 16.51 13.95
N ASN A 294 1.55 17.17 13.62
CA ASN A 294 1.52 18.31 12.71
C ASN A 294 2.30 19.49 13.30
N LYS A 295 2.04 19.84 14.56
CA LYS A 295 2.77 20.90 15.29
C LYS A 295 4.27 20.58 15.42
N CYS A 296 4.60 19.32 15.67
CA CYS A 296 6.00 18.89 15.73
C CYS A 296 6.73 19.00 14.39
N ILE A 297 6.05 18.72 13.27
CA ILE A 297 6.60 18.86 11.91
C ILE A 297 6.77 20.35 11.57
N GLU A 298 5.73 21.14 11.82
CA GLU A 298 5.71 22.59 11.61
C GLU A 298 6.90 23.28 12.29
N MET A 299 7.13 22.99 13.58
CA MET A 299 8.27 23.53 14.35
C MET A 299 9.62 23.27 13.67
N ARG A 300 9.84 22.06 13.16
CA ARG A 300 11.11 21.69 12.50
C ARG A 300 11.30 22.37 11.17
N LEU A 301 10.23 22.42 10.36
CA LEU A 301 10.26 23.10 9.07
C LEU A 301 10.48 24.60 9.25
N LYS A 302 9.83 25.21 10.25
CA LYS A 302 10.02 26.62 10.61
C LYS A 302 11.47 26.92 10.99
N LYS A 303 12.06 26.15 11.91
CA LYS A 303 13.48 26.34 12.31
C LYS A 303 14.43 26.16 11.13
N THR A 304 14.16 25.20 10.25
CA THR A 304 14.97 24.95 9.04
C THR A 304 14.88 26.11 8.05
N ALA A 305 13.68 26.60 7.78
CA ALA A 305 13.46 27.75 6.90
C ALA A 305 14.14 29.01 7.46
N GLN A 306 14.09 29.22 8.78
CA GLN A 306 14.78 30.34 9.44
C GLN A 306 16.30 30.25 9.27
N LEU A 307 16.87 29.04 9.42
CA LEU A 307 18.30 28.84 9.19
C LEU A 307 18.67 29.05 7.71
N ALA A 308 17.85 28.57 6.78
CA ALA A 308 18.09 28.77 5.34
C ALA A 308 18.11 30.25 4.95
N LYS A 309 17.24 31.06 5.58
CA LYS A 309 17.23 32.52 5.43
C LYS A 309 18.50 33.16 6.00
N ASN A 310 18.84 32.81 7.24
CA ASN A 310 19.96 33.43 7.95
C ASN A 310 21.33 33.03 7.36
N SER A 311 21.43 31.87 6.71
CA SER A 311 22.66 31.36 6.11
C SER A 311 22.80 31.66 4.60
N ASN A 312 21.91 32.49 4.03
CA ASN A 312 21.88 32.86 2.61
C ASN A 312 21.82 31.67 1.61
N VAL A 313 21.40 30.49 2.07
CA VAL A 313 21.19 29.30 1.22
C VAL A 313 19.85 29.41 0.47
N ASN A 314 18.86 30.10 1.07
CA ASN A 314 17.55 30.46 0.49
C ASN A 314 16.74 29.30 -0.13
N LEU A 315 17.18 28.05 0.04
CA LEU A 315 16.52 26.83 -0.40
C LEU A 315 16.65 25.75 0.68
N PHE A 316 15.55 25.14 1.10
CA PHE A 316 15.58 24.03 2.06
C PHE A 316 14.68 22.86 1.68
N ALA A 317 15.00 21.68 2.21
CA ALA A 317 14.25 20.44 2.03
C ALA A 317 14.17 19.67 3.35
N THR A 318 13.46 18.54 3.37
CA THR A 318 13.29 17.73 4.59
C THR A 318 13.25 16.24 4.31
N VAL A 319 13.93 15.44 5.15
CA VAL A 319 13.88 13.97 5.06
C VAL A 319 12.63 13.36 5.72
N LEU A 320 11.75 14.19 6.29
CA LEU A 320 10.53 13.73 6.95
C LEU A 320 9.62 12.93 6.00
N THR A 321 9.78 13.11 4.69
CA THR A 321 9.01 12.40 3.67
C THR A 321 9.56 11.01 3.33
N THR A 322 10.68 10.57 3.91
CA THR A 322 11.23 9.21 3.70
C THR A 322 10.43 8.15 4.49
N SER A 323 9.79 8.54 5.60
CA SER A 323 9.09 7.61 6.49
C SER A 323 7.70 7.22 5.94
N PRO A 324 7.33 5.92 5.92
CA PRO A 324 6.03 5.47 5.42
C PRO A 324 4.88 5.82 6.36
N ARG A 325 5.19 6.19 7.62
CA ARG A 325 4.20 6.60 8.63
C ARG A 325 3.91 8.11 8.60
N LYS A 326 4.59 8.87 7.75
CA LYS A 326 4.42 10.32 7.67
C LYS A 326 3.75 10.70 6.35
N ASN A 327 2.82 11.64 6.42
CA ASN A 327 2.10 12.14 5.25
C ASN A 327 2.96 13.19 4.53
N ALA A 328 3.57 12.80 3.40
CA ALA A 328 4.42 13.70 2.62
C ALA A 328 3.66 14.89 2.03
N GLY A 329 2.39 14.72 1.65
CA GLY A 329 1.57 15.83 1.16
C GLY A 329 1.36 16.90 2.23
N LEU A 330 1.05 16.48 3.46
CA LEU A 330 0.99 17.40 4.60
C LEU A 330 2.33 18.09 4.86
N ILE A 331 3.43 17.32 4.87
CA ILE A 331 4.78 17.87 5.10
C ILE A 331 5.14 18.91 4.03
N ASN A 332 4.84 18.64 2.76
CA ASN A 332 5.16 19.58 1.68
C ASN A 332 4.33 20.85 1.76
N ARG A 333 3.02 20.75 2.07
CA ARG A 333 2.19 21.94 2.33
C ARG A 333 2.72 22.78 3.48
N LEU A 334 3.07 22.15 4.60
CA LEU A 334 3.67 22.87 5.74
C LEU A 334 5.02 23.49 5.35
N GLY A 335 5.82 22.81 4.53
CA GLY A 335 7.10 23.30 4.02
C GLY A 335 6.93 24.55 3.17
N GLU A 336 6.02 24.51 2.21
CA GLU A 336 5.65 25.64 1.35
C GLU A 336 5.11 26.83 2.16
N GLN A 337 4.26 26.57 3.15
CA GLN A 337 3.77 27.61 4.06
C GLN A 337 4.92 28.30 4.82
N MET A 338 5.88 27.54 5.36
CA MET A 338 7.04 28.12 6.04
C MET A 338 7.95 28.87 5.08
N ALA A 339 8.09 28.36 3.85
CA ALA A 339 8.87 29.00 2.79
C ALA A 339 8.30 30.37 2.41
N GLN A 340 6.98 30.43 2.19
CA GLN A 340 6.26 31.66 1.91
C GLN A 340 6.35 32.65 3.07
N ALA A 341 6.10 32.20 4.30
CA ALA A 341 6.15 33.05 5.48
C ALA A 341 7.52 33.67 5.74
N LEU A 342 8.60 32.96 5.41
CA LEU A 342 9.98 33.42 5.66
C LEU A 342 10.69 33.94 4.40
N GLN A 343 10.03 33.95 3.24
CA GLN A 343 10.56 34.36 1.95
C GLN A 343 11.81 33.57 1.52
N VAL A 344 11.75 32.25 1.71
CA VAL A 344 12.77 31.30 1.22
C VAL A 344 12.10 30.29 0.28
N LYS A 345 12.89 29.49 -0.44
CA LYS A 345 12.37 28.43 -1.31
C LYS A 345 12.33 27.10 -0.57
N TYR A 346 11.31 26.29 -0.86
CA TYR A 346 11.20 24.92 -0.35
C TYR A 346 11.21 23.92 -1.50
N LEU A 347 12.10 22.93 -1.41
CA LEU A 347 12.16 21.82 -2.35
C LEU A 347 11.20 20.72 -1.88
N ALA A 348 9.97 20.79 -2.37
CA ALA A 348 8.98 19.75 -2.16
C ALA A 348 9.49 18.42 -2.71
N SER A 349 9.42 17.39 -1.88
CA SER A 349 9.97 16.08 -2.20
C SER A 349 9.13 14.98 -1.56
N ASP A 350 9.24 13.77 -2.08
CA ASP A 350 8.68 12.60 -1.42
C ASP A 350 9.65 11.43 -1.56
N PHE A 351 10.67 11.47 -0.70
CA PHE A 351 11.76 10.48 -0.67
C PHE A 351 11.31 9.04 -0.39
N LYS A 352 10.04 8.76 -0.06
CA LYS A 352 9.54 7.37 0.00
C LYS A 352 9.25 6.79 -1.38
N LYS A 353 9.03 7.64 -2.40
CA LYS A 353 8.75 7.24 -3.79
C LYS A 353 9.98 6.61 -4.44
N GLN A 354 9.79 5.90 -5.56
CA GLN A 354 10.84 5.13 -6.25
C GLN A 354 11.57 4.18 -5.29
N ASN A 355 10.82 3.38 -4.53
CA ASN A 355 11.35 2.45 -3.52
C ASN A 355 12.23 3.09 -2.43
N GLY A 356 12.10 4.40 -2.20
CA GLY A 356 13.03 5.11 -1.33
C GLY A 356 12.99 4.66 0.14
N PHE A 357 11.85 4.21 0.68
CA PHE A 357 11.87 3.61 2.01
C PHE A 357 12.66 2.28 2.05
N ALA A 358 12.45 1.40 1.07
CA ALA A 358 13.18 0.13 0.98
C ALA A 358 14.68 0.39 0.78
N ARG A 359 15.04 1.34 -0.09
CA ARG A 359 16.42 1.79 -0.29
C ARG A 359 17.03 2.36 0.98
N SER A 360 16.26 3.07 1.81
CA SER A 360 16.74 3.54 3.13
C SER A 360 17.09 2.40 4.07
N VAL A 361 16.39 1.26 3.98
CA VAL A 361 16.66 0.06 4.80
C VAL A 361 17.97 -0.57 4.34
N GLU A 362 18.15 -0.75 3.04
CA GLU A 362 19.38 -1.29 2.44
C GLU A 362 20.60 -0.42 2.80
N LEU A 363 20.51 0.90 2.60
CA LEU A 363 21.59 1.83 2.92
C LEU A 363 21.88 1.88 4.43
N SER A 364 20.87 1.72 5.29
CA SER A 364 21.07 1.61 6.73
C SER A 364 21.89 0.38 7.10
N GLN A 365 21.63 -0.76 6.46
CA GLN A 365 22.40 -1.99 6.66
C GLN A 365 23.84 -1.80 6.14
N LYS A 366 23.98 -1.31 4.90
CA LYS A 366 25.28 -1.01 4.27
C LYS A 366 26.17 -0.12 5.14
N TYR A 367 25.60 0.95 5.71
CA TYR A 367 26.36 1.91 6.52
C TYR A 367 26.42 1.56 8.02
N LYS A 368 25.80 0.44 8.44
CA LYS A 368 25.67 0.03 9.85
C LYS A 368 25.13 1.18 10.70
N LEU A 369 23.97 1.70 10.31
CA LEU A 369 23.27 2.80 10.99
C LEU A 369 22.26 2.25 12.00
N TYR A 370 22.18 2.89 13.16
CA TYR A 370 21.09 2.63 14.11
C TYR A 370 19.75 3.06 13.49
N ARG A 371 18.81 2.11 13.39
CA ARG A 371 17.44 2.34 12.92
C ARG A 371 16.47 2.20 14.07
N GLN A 372 15.82 3.29 14.41
CA GLN A 372 14.79 3.38 15.44
C GLN A 372 13.50 2.63 15.05
N ASP A 373 12.73 2.21 16.06
CA ASP A 373 11.43 1.54 15.91
C ASP A 373 10.24 2.40 16.41
N TYR A 374 10.50 3.64 16.82
CA TYR A 374 9.50 4.65 17.20
C TYR A 374 9.92 6.05 16.72
N CYS A 375 8.95 6.98 16.69
CA CYS A 375 9.18 8.35 16.22
C CYS A 375 10.32 9.04 16.97
N GLY A 376 10.39 8.82 18.28
CA GLY A 376 11.39 9.41 19.16
C GLY A 376 10.77 10.26 20.27
N CYS A 377 9.52 10.72 20.15
CA CYS A 377 8.87 11.47 21.24
C CYS A 377 8.37 10.57 22.36
N ARG A 378 8.24 11.17 23.56
CA ARG A 378 7.72 10.48 24.77
C ARG A 378 6.38 9.77 24.53
N TYR A 379 5.46 10.40 23.80
CA TYR A 379 4.14 9.79 23.52
C TYR A 379 4.24 8.57 22.60
N SER A 380 5.15 8.59 21.62
CA SER A 380 5.40 7.42 20.76
C SER A 380 6.16 6.32 21.50
N LEU A 381 6.98 6.68 22.51
CA LEU A 381 7.66 5.71 23.37
C LEU A 381 6.66 4.96 24.25
N LEU A 382 5.72 5.67 24.87
CA LEU A 382 4.63 5.06 25.64
C LEU A 382 3.80 4.11 24.76
N SER A 383 3.41 4.57 23.58
CA SER A 383 2.68 3.76 22.59
C SER A 383 3.44 2.49 22.20
N ARG A 384 4.77 2.58 22.03
CA ARG A 384 5.65 1.43 21.78
C ARG A 384 5.67 0.47 22.96
N GLN A 385 5.84 0.96 24.18
CA GLN A 385 5.87 0.14 25.39
C GLN A 385 4.56 -0.64 25.59
N HIS A 386 3.40 -0.01 25.35
CA HIS A 386 2.11 -0.69 25.39
C HIS A 386 1.99 -1.80 24.32
N ARG A 387 2.49 -1.57 23.10
CA ARG A 387 2.53 -2.60 22.05
C ARG A 387 3.43 -3.77 22.44
N SER A 388 4.61 -3.49 23.01
CA SER A 388 5.53 -4.53 23.48
C SER A 388 4.93 -5.38 24.60
N LYS A 389 4.24 -4.77 25.58
CA LYS A 389 3.54 -5.49 26.66
C LYS A 389 2.46 -6.44 26.13
N LYS A 390 1.59 -5.96 25.23
CA LYS A 390 0.54 -6.79 24.60
C LYS A 390 1.11 -7.98 23.82
N VAL A 391 2.22 -7.79 23.12
CA VAL A 391 2.88 -8.88 22.39
C VAL A 391 3.45 -9.93 23.35
N THR A 392 4.05 -9.50 24.46
CA THR A 392 4.56 -10.41 25.50
C THR A 392 3.43 -11.20 26.18
N GLU A 393 2.33 -10.53 26.56
CA GLU A 393 1.13 -11.16 27.14
C GLU A 393 0.45 -12.15 26.18
N SER A 394 0.38 -11.82 24.89
CA SER A 394 -0.15 -12.72 23.85
C SER A 394 0.73 -13.96 23.62
N LYS A 395 2.06 -13.82 23.75
CA LYS A 395 3.00 -14.94 23.63
C LYS A 395 2.94 -15.85 24.85
N GLN A 396 2.74 -15.29 26.03
CA GLN A 396 2.63 -16.02 27.28
C GLN A 396 1.32 -16.83 27.33
N SER A 397 0.19 -16.23 26.96
CA SER A 397 -1.10 -16.92 26.82
C SER A 397 -1.11 -18.00 25.73
N ALA A 398 -0.42 -17.79 24.60
CA ALA A 398 -0.23 -18.83 23.60
C ALA A 398 0.62 -20.02 24.12
N LYS A 399 1.64 -19.74 24.94
CA LYS A 399 2.49 -20.77 25.57
C LYS A 399 1.69 -21.64 26.55
N TYR A 400 0.84 -21.04 27.40
CA TYR A 400 -0.08 -21.76 28.29
C TYR A 400 -1.08 -22.64 27.51
N LYS A 401 -1.61 -22.14 26.38
CA LYS A 401 -2.51 -22.91 25.52
C LYS A 401 -1.82 -24.14 24.92
N VAL A 402 -0.60 -24.01 24.43
CA VAL A 402 0.19 -25.14 23.89
C VAL A 402 0.53 -26.16 24.98
N GLN A 403 0.83 -25.72 26.20
CA GLN A 403 1.09 -26.61 27.34
C GLN A 403 -0.17 -27.40 27.75
N SER A 404 -1.34 -26.74 27.78
CA SER A 404 -2.62 -27.41 28.07
C SER A 404 -3.04 -28.45 27.02
N ILE A 405 -2.65 -28.24 25.76
CA ILE A 405 -2.91 -29.20 24.68
C ILE A 405 -1.98 -30.42 24.80
N LYS A 406 -0.71 -30.24 25.20
CA LYS A 406 0.20 -31.37 25.44
C LYS A 406 -0.26 -32.30 26.57
N TYR A 407 -0.82 -31.74 27.66
CA TYR A 407 -1.37 -32.55 28.75
C TYR A 407 -2.63 -33.34 28.34
N LYS A 408 -3.48 -32.79 27.46
CA LYS A 408 -4.68 -33.50 26.95
C LYS A 408 -4.38 -34.65 25.98
N VAL A 409 -3.24 -34.64 25.31
CA VAL A 409 -2.86 -35.69 24.34
C VAL A 409 -2.21 -36.90 25.04
N GLN A 410 -1.67 -36.74 26.25
CA GLN A 410 -1.13 -37.85 27.04
C GLN A 410 -2.20 -38.63 27.84
N SER A 411 -3.39 -38.07 28.06
CA SER A 411 -4.47 -38.72 28.82
C SER A 411 -5.45 -39.56 27.99
N THR A 412 -5.25 -39.68 26.67
CA THR A 412 -6.16 -40.40 25.75
C THR A 412 -5.51 -41.61 25.08
N LYS A 413 -4.50 -42.21 25.70
CA LYS A 413 -4.04 -43.57 25.35
C LYS A 413 -4.42 -44.53 26.48
N PHE A 414 -5.65 -45.04 26.42
CA PHE A 414 -6.06 -46.31 26.99
C PHE A 414 -6.90 -47.03 25.95
#